data_AF-A0A935TZT6-F1
#
_entry.id   AF-A0A935TZT6-F1
#
_cell.length_a   1.000
_cell.length_b   1.000
_cell.length_c   1.000
_cell.angle_alpha   90.00
_cell.angle_beta   90.00
_cell.angle_gamma   90.00
#
_symmetry.space_group_name_H-M   'P 1'
#
loop_
_entity.id
_entity.type
_entity.pdbx_description
1 polymer ?
#
loop_
_entity_poly.entity_id
_entity_poly.type
_entity_poly.pdbx_seq_one_letter_code
_entity_poly.pdbx_strand_id
1 'polypeptide(L)'
;MARSLTLAALALLAVAASACSLIKVNGKPLGSYSSAQPDDAAASSGDGQADPRGRGAAATPGAPPAASAELCKSASGSSRGTVAELKEALRDKIDLYAAVELVDALCATEGELARERTRVQAVGKAWMDSFHLDDRDLAVLYLAAKGRGDRVQDFNEFSGPVGQYASLLHTGGLPLEALDRLGARVSTLANVALVRTCFDLALAPYQPKNDYPVLTSIVCTRAPIDLAKADQEIEATEGLNDASRQALRRDAWRASEAVRQARLALTALGEEDPGVAVLIAMADKEFAQWAKPSAQRLELVAQLEAMELAAASNKRSAFAGCEDTTVASWVKVLRAAKLPKVPSKYPLHDYLRAGLSTAEGYLAYSALRLCSEASESKATRPRSDGVSTSLQRRGPRTATIASWFGKEEPFEFDDRERTFDTLAGGLNLKFSVESMEDVNGGVIARIAEIKGGVEVTFKTVRVLRDRCTRWRETHRIRGISATGRFEYDEVCVTTSKVLVDVTSPPVRFGKAMAQGLAPGMFLIAAPGLPVVATRSAESAEPLFVLGGALR
;
A
#
# COMPACT_ATOMS: atom_id res chain seq x y z
N MET A 1 -24.88 10.44 44.89
CA MET A 1 -24.32 9.78 43.69
C MET A 1 -22.88 10.23 43.47
N ALA A 2 -21.94 9.77 44.32
CA ALA A 2 -20.52 10.14 44.23
C ALA A 2 -19.62 9.12 44.96
N ARG A 3 -19.82 7.82 44.71
CA ARG A 3 -19.01 6.75 45.34
C ARG A 3 -18.65 5.55 44.44
N SER A 4 -18.92 5.58 43.13
CA SER A 4 -18.57 4.46 42.23
C SER A 4 -17.31 4.65 41.37
N LEU A 5 -16.60 5.78 41.48
CA LEU A 5 -15.43 6.05 40.62
C LEU A 5 -14.07 5.67 41.23
N THR A 6 -14.02 5.21 42.48
CA THR A 6 -12.74 4.92 43.17
C THR A 6 -12.31 3.44 43.15
N LEU A 7 -13.16 2.53 42.65
CA LEU A 7 -12.87 1.09 42.64
C LEU A 7 -12.26 0.59 41.31
N ALA A 8 -12.41 1.32 40.21
CA ALA A 8 -11.83 0.92 38.92
C ALA A 8 -10.32 1.21 38.81
N ALA A 9 -9.82 2.23 39.52
CA ALA A 9 -8.39 2.62 39.45
C ALA A 9 -7.46 1.72 40.29
N LEU A 10 -7.98 0.91 41.21
CA LEU A 10 -7.18 0.02 42.08
C LEU A 10 -7.02 -1.40 41.52
N ALA A 11 -7.80 -1.79 40.50
CA ALA A 11 -7.69 -3.10 39.87
C ALA A 11 -6.55 -3.17 38.81
N LEU A 12 -6.13 -2.03 38.26
CA LEU A 12 -5.05 -1.97 37.25
C LEU A 12 -3.62 -2.02 37.85
N LEU A 13 -3.46 -1.81 39.15
CA LEU A 13 -2.14 -1.84 39.83
C LEU A 13 -1.78 -3.21 40.43
N ALA A 14 -2.72 -4.17 40.48
CA ALA A 14 -2.50 -5.48 41.08
C ALA A 14 -2.00 -6.57 40.10
N VAL A 15 -1.99 -6.31 38.79
CA VAL A 15 -1.53 -7.29 37.77
C VAL A 15 -0.02 -7.18 37.49
N ALA A 16 0.64 -6.11 37.96
CA ALA A 16 2.07 -5.88 37.72
C ALA A 16 3.03 -6.50 38.77
N ALA A 17 2.53 -7.23 39.78
CA ALA A 17 3.35 -7.70 40.92
C ALA A 17 3.35 -9.21 41.16
N SER A 18 2.99 -10.05 40.19
CA SER A 18 3.01 -11.52 40.38
C SER A 18 3.42 -12.28 39.12
N ALA A 19 4.71 -12.22 38.79
CA ALA A 19 5.36 -13.19 37.91
C ALA A 19 6.86 -13.34 38.26
N CYS A 20 7.13 -13.65 39.53
CA CYS A 20 8.42 -14.18 39.98
C CYS A 20 8.13 -15.52 40.67
N SER A 21 8.15 -16.63 39.93
CA SER A 21 8.21 -18.00 40.48
C SER A 21 8.65 -19.00 39.40
N LEU A 22 9.96 -19.30 39.41
CA LEU A 22 10.59 -20.62 39.24
C LEU A 22 9.78 -21.74 38.55
N ILE A 23 10.25 -22.16 37.37
CA ILE A 23 10.22 -23.57 36.95
C ILE A 23 11.62 -23.97 36.47
N LYS A 24 12.28 -24.83 37.26
CA LYS A 24 13.41 -25.67 36.84
C LYS A 24 12.85 -26.96 36.25
N VAL A 25 13.36 -27.41 35.10
CA VAL A 25 13.36 -28.83 34.72
C VAL A 25 14.70 -29.18 34.06
N ASN A 26 15.29 -30.28 34.55
CA ASN A 26 16.63 -30.81 34.30
C ASN A 26 16.77 -31.53 32.94
N GLY A 27 17.94 -31.34 32.29
CA GLY A 27 18.97 -32.38 32.12
C GLY A 27 18.87 -33.39 30.95
N LYS A 28 19.78 -33.25 29.97
CA LYS A 28 20.92 -34.18 29.73
C LYS A 28 21.80 -33.70 28.56
N PRO A 29 23.10 -34.08 28.52
CA PRO A 29 24.08 -33.59 27.56
C PRO A 29 24.21 -34.52 26.33
N LEU A 30 24.40 -33.91 25.16
CA LEU A 30 25.02 -34.52 23.98
C LEU A 30 26.29 -33.67 23.76
N GLY A 31 27.51 -34.18 23.83
CA GLY A 31 28.01 -35.37 23.15
C GLY A 31 29.19 -34.86 22.31
N SER A 32 30.38 -34.93 22.91
CA SER A 32 31.67 -34.56 22.31
C SER A 32 31.96 -35.35 21.04
N TYR A 33 32.34 -34.68 19.96
CA TYR A 33 33.14 -35.29 18.90
C TYR A 33 34.42 -34.48 18.70
N SER A 34 35.52 -35.22 18.89
CA SER A 34 36.91 -34.85 18.73
C SER A 34 37.44 -35.47 17.44
N SER A 35 38.50 -34.84 16.92
CA SER A 35 39.52 -35.37 16.01
C SER A 35 39.17 -35.57 14.54
N ALA A 36 39.83 -34.80 13.67
CA ALA A 36 40.88 -35.33 12.81
C ALA A 36 41.65 -34.18 12.12
N GLN A 37 42.94 -34.04 12.47
CA GLN A 37 43.98 -33.55 11.57
C GLN A 37 44.16 -34.55 10.41
N PRO A 38 44.72 -34.09 9.28
CA PRO A 38 46.03 -34.63 8.94
C PRO A 38 47.05 -33.56 8.52
N ASP A 39 48.29 -33.94 8.75
CA ASP A 39 49.52 -33.22 8.55
C ASP A 39 50.02 -33.19 7.08
N ASP A 40 50.89 -32.21 6.86
CA ASP A 40 52.17 -32.26 6.14
C ASP A 40 52.33 -32.11 4.61
N ALA A 41 53.40 -31.34 4.33
CA ALA A 41 54.29 -31.29 3.17
C ALA A 41 53.85 -30.39 1.97
N ALA A 42 54.69 -29.53 1.36
CA ALA A 42 56.13 -29.33 1.44
C ALA A 42 56.57 -27.92 0.94
N ALA A 43 57.64 -27.42 1.57
CA ALA A 43 58.84 -26.75 1.04
C ALA A 43 58.85 -26.00 -0.32
N SER A 44 59.32 -24.75 -0.30
CA SER A 44 60.51 -24.35 -1.08
C SER A 44 61.18 -23.09 -0.54
N SER A 45 62.51 -23.18 -0.40
CA SER A 45 63.49 -22.19 0.02
C SER A 45 63.69 -21.02 -0.95
N GLY A 46 64.06 -19.85 -0.41
CA GLY A 46 64.65 -18.75 -1.17
C GLY A 46 65.33 -17.74 -0.24
N ASP A 47 66.65 -17.89 -0.09
CA ASP A 47 67.54 -16.97 0.62
C ASP A 47 67.62 -15.61 -0.06
N GLY A 48 67.71 -14.54 0.74
CA GLY A 48 67.81 -13.15 0.26
C GLY A 48 68.19 -12.14 1.35
N GLN A 49 69.46 -12.22 1.75
CA GLN A 49 70.39 -11.16 2.21
C GLN A 49 69.84 -9.83 2.81
N ALA A 50 70.33 -9.53 4.01
CA ALA A 50 70.05 -8.34 4.82
C ALA A 50 70.79 -7.07 4.36
N ASP A 51 70.12 -5.93 4.47
CA ASP A 51 70.69 -4.57 4.46
C ASP A 51 70.41 -3.89 5.82
N PRO A 52 71.42 -3.50 6.62
CA PRO A 52 71.22 -2.91 7.94
C PRO A 52 71.43 -1.40 7.86
N ARG A 53 70.37 -0.62 7.58
CA ARG A 53 70.27 0.84 7.87
C ARG A 53 68.86 1.37 7.51
N GLY A 54 67.94 1.38 8.49
CA GLY A 54 66.63 2.00 8.32
C GLY A 54 66.05 2.47 9.65
N ARG A 55 65.83 3.79 9.76
CA ARG A 55 65.39 4.52 10.95
C ARG A 55 64.03 4.02 11.46
N GLY A 56 63.88 3.95 12.79
CA GLY A 56 62.65 3.53 13.46
C GLY A 56 61.45 4.39 13.10
N ALA A 57 60.52 3.81 12.35
CA ALA A 57 59.16 4.29 12.23
C ALA A 57 58.36 3.82 13.47
N ALA A 58 57.64 4.75 14.09
CA ALA A 58 56.70 4.44 15.15
C ALA A 58 55.75 3.32 14.68
N ALA A 59 55.53 2.33 15.55
CA ALA A 59 54.69 1.17 15.28
C ALA A 59 53.34 1.64 14.74
N THR A 60 53.03 1.27 13.51
CA THR A 60 51.74 1.53 12.88
C THR A 60 50.68 0.84 13.75
N PRO A 61 49.65 1.55 14.23
CA PRO A 61 48.59 0.93 15.01
C PRO A 61 48.01 -0.23 14.22
N GLY A 62 47.95 -1.41 14.85
CA GLY A 62 47.57 -2.67 14.21
C GLY A 62 46.35 -2.50 13.31
N ALA A 63 46.48 -3.01 12.09
CA ALA A 63 45.37 -3.06 11.15
C ALA A 63 44.18 -3.79 11.81
N PRO A 64 42.94 -3.33 11.55
CA PRO A 64 41.76 -4.03 12.04
C PRO A 64 41.75 -5.50 11.53
N PRO A 65 41.13 -6.43 12.27
CA PRO A 65 40.88 -7.79 11.78
C PRO A 65 40.19 -7.77 10.41
N ALA A 66 40.43 -8.79 9.59
CA ALA A 66 39.94 -8.84 8.20
C ALA A 66 38.41 -8.64 8.08
N ALA A 67 37.62 -9.21 9.01
CA ALA A 67 36.16 -9.02 9.03
C ALA A 67 35.74 -7.57 9.37
N SER A 68 36.54 -6.86 10.16
CA SER A 68 36.28 -5.47 10.56
C SER A 68 36.71 -4.47 9.47
N ALA A 69 37.66 -4.83 8.61
CA ALA A 69 38.12 -3.98 7.51
C ALA A 69 37.01 -3.69 6.48
N GLU A 70 36.12 -4.65 6.21
CA GLU A 70 34.97 -4.48 5.30
C GLU A 70 33.91 -3.55 5.92
N LEU A 71 33.64 -3.71 7.22
CA LEU A 71 32.71 -2.86 7.99
C LEU A 71 33.19 -1.41 8.03
N CYS A 72 34.49 -1.19 8.23
CA CYS A 72 35.06 0.15 8.31
C CYS A 72 35.05 0.91 6.99
N LYS A 73 34.84 0.26 5.84
CA LYS A 73 34.61 0.96 4.56
C LYS A 73 33.28 1.72 4.53
N SER A 74 32.29 1.26 5.32
CA SER A 74 30.95 1.84 5.38
C SER A 74 30.76 2.80 6.57
N ALA A 75 31.74 2.84 7.47
CA ALA A 75 31.74 3.74 8.63
C ALA A 75 32.24 5.13 8.25
N SER A 76 31.68 6.17 8.85
CA SER A 76 32.09 7.56 8.60
C SER A 76 33.48 7.90 9.16
N GLY A 77 34.10 6.99 9.94
CA GLY A 77 35.47 7.11 10.46
C GLY A 77 35.71 8.24 11.48
N SER A 78 34.78 9.19 11.62
CA SER A 78 34.90 10.43 12.40
C SER A 78 34.26 10.36 13.79
N SER A 79 34.39 9.24 14.49
CA SER A 79 33.88 9.12 15.86
C SER A 79 34.73 9.96 16.83
N ARG A 80 34.12 10.97 17.47
CA ARG A 80 34.73 11.80 18.52
C ARG A 80 34.11 11.43 19.86
N GLY A 81 34.59 10.34 20.46
CA GLY A 81 34.18 9.91 21.80
C GLY A 81 35.35 9.32 22.60
N THR A 82 35.05 8.93 23.83
CA THR A 82 35.95 8.27 24.78
C THR A 82 35.53 6.80 24.99
N VAL A 83 36.43 5.97 25.52
CA VAL A 83 36.07 4.56 25.85
C VAL A 83 34.97 4.50 26.93
N ALA A 84 34.90 5.50 27.81
CA ALA A 84 33.87 5.60 28.85
C ALA A 84 32.48 5.88 28.26
N GLU A 85 32.38 6.82 27.31
CA GLU A 85 31.14 7.11 26.60
C GLU A 85 30.66 5.92 25.79
N LEU A 86 31.57 5.19 25.13
CA LEU A 86 31.22 3.95 24.43
C LEU A 86 30.65 2.90 25.40
N LYS A 87 31.29 2.66 26.56
CA LYS A 87 30.77 1.74 27.57
C LYS A 87 29.37 2.13 28.06
N GLU A 88 29.11 3.42 28.20
CA GLU A 88 27.80 3.92 28.62
C GLU A 88 26.75 3.74 27.52
N ALA A 89 27.09 4.02 26.27
CA ALA A 89 26.21 3.81 25.13
C ALA A 89 25.81 2.33 24.96
N LEU A 90 26.73 1.41 25.29
CA LEU A 90 26.53 -0.03 25.21
C LEU A 90 25.87 -0.65 26.44
N ARG A 91 25.73 0.09 27.55
CA ARG A 91 25.24 -0.47 28.81
C ARG A 91 23.77 -0.91 28.69
N ASP A 92 23.52 -2.19 28.95
CA ASP A 92 22.19 -2.82 29.04
C ASP A 92 21.31 -2.67 27.77
N LYS A 93 21.91 -2.47 26.59
CA LYS A 93 21.20 -2.27 25.32
C LYS A 93 21.65 -3.23 24.23
N ILE A 94 20.68 -3.92 23.64
CA ILE A 94 20.83 -4.70 22.38
C ILE A 94 19.98 -4.03 21.28
N ASP A 95 20.39 -2.84 20.85
CA ASP A 95 19.69 -2.10 19.80
C ASP A 95 20.62 -1.67 18.65
N LEU A 96 20.00 -1.22 17.57
CA LEU A 96 20.68 -0.77 16.35
C LEU A 96 21.66 0.38 16.62
N TYR A 97 21.35 1.26 17.58
CA TYR A 97 22.22 2.39 17.92
C TYR A 97 23.49 1.93 18.64
N ALA A 98 23.38 0.98 19.58
CA ALA A 98 24.54 0.38 20.25
C ALA A 98 25.53 -0.24 19.25
N ALA A 99 25.03 -0.92 18.22
CA ALA A 99 25.87 -1.47 17.14
C ALA A 99 26.55 -0.39 16.29
N VAL A 100 25.87 0.74 16.00
CA VAL A 100 26.47 1.91 15.33
C VAL A 100 27.62 2.48 16.12
N GLU A 101 27.39 2.76 17.40
CA GLU A 101 28.41 3.33 18.29
C GLU A 101 29.63 2.41 18.40
N LEU A 102 29.41 1.10 18.52
CA LEU A 102 30.50 0.13 18.59
C LEU A 102 31.32 0.06 17.29
N VAL A 103 30.69 -0.05 16.12
CA VAL A 103 31.44 -0.15 14.86
C VAL A 103 32.08 1.19 14.48
N ASP A 104 31.42 2.33 14.71
CA ASP A 104 32.02 3.65 14.49
C ASP A 104 33.24 3.86 15.41
N ALA A 105 33.21 3.35 16.66
CA ALA A 105 34.35 3.35 17.55
C ALA A 105 35.48 2.40 17.11
N LEU A 106 35.14 1.19 16.64
CA LEU A 106 36.12 0.22 16.11
C LEU A 106 36.82 0.76 14.84
N CYS A 107 36.09 1.53 14.03
CA CYS A 107 36.54 2.09 12.78
C CYS A 107 37.08 3.53 12.89
N ALA A 108 37.16 4.09 14.09
CA ALA A 108 37.69 5.43 14.31
C ALA A 108 39.14 5.53 13.82
N THR A 109 39.43 6.55 13.01
CA THR A 109 40.77 6.82 12.47
C THR A 109 41.53 7.90 13.24
N GLU A 110 40.84 8.66 14.10
CA GLU A 110 41.39 9.73 14.91
C GLU A 110 40.79 9.74 16.34
N GLY A 111 41.34 10.57 17.24
CA GLY A 111 40.82 10.73 18.60
C GLY A 111 41.24 9.64 19.60
N GLU A 112 40.58 9.61 20.76
CA GLU A 112 40.88 8.66 21.84
C GLU A 112 40.55 7.22 21.45
N LEU A 113 39.38 6.98 20.85
CA LEU A 113 38.96 5.64 20.42
C LEU A 113 39.94 4.98 19.45
N ALA A 114 40.53 5.76 18.53
CA ALA A 114 41.57 5.26 17.63
C ALA A 114 42.89 4.93 18.37
N ARG A 115 43.29 5.74 19.37
CA ARG A 115 44.48 5.50 20.19
C ARG A 115 44.31 4.33 21.16
N GLU A 116 43.09 4.08 21.63
CA GLU A 116 42.75 3.02 22.59
C GLU A 116 42.08 1.80 21.93
N ARG A 117 42.39 1.50 20.66
CA ARG A 117 41.73 0.45 19.87
C ARG A 117 41.63 -0.92 20.57
N THR A 118 42.67 -1.34 21.29
CA THR A 118 42.65 -2.60 22.07
C THR A 118 41.58 -2.59 23.17
N ARG A 119 41.36 -1.46 23.85
CA ARG A 119 40.31 -1.33 24.87
C ARG A 119 38.92 -1.26 24.23
N VAL A 120 38.78 -0.58 23.09
CA VAL A 120 37.52 -0.58 22.31
C VAL A 120 37.14 -2.01 21.89
N GLN A 121 38.09 -2.80 21.37
CA GLN A 121 37.86 -4.21 21.04
C GLN A 121 37.44 -5.04 22.25
N ALA A 122 38.07 -4.83 23.42
CA ALA A 122 37.70 -5.55 24.63
C ALA A 122 36.28 -5.18 25.12
N VAL A 123 35.90 -3.91 25.02
CA VAL A 123 34.54 -3.44 25.34
C VAL A 123 33.52 -4.05 24.38
N GLY A 124 33.80 -4.01 23.08
CA GLY A 124 32.94 -4.61 22.05
C GLY A 124 32.75 -6.11 22.26
N LYS A 125 33.83 -6.83 22.54
CA LYS A 125 33.76 -8.26 22.83
C LYS A 125 32.94 -8.56 24.09
N ALA A 126 33.15 -7.83 25.19
CA ALA A 126 32.38 -8.04 26.41
C ALA A 126 30.88 -7.76 26.21
N TRP A 127 30.53 -6.72 25.44
CA TRP A 127 29.16 -6.43 25.07
C TRP A 127 28.54 -7.54 24.20
N MET A 128 29.23 -7.96 23.13
CA MET A 128 28.78 -9.06 22.27
C MET A 128 28.61 -10.37 23.05
N ASP A 129 29.57 -10.72 23.91
CA ASP A 129 29.52 -11.92 24.74
C ASP A 129 28.31 -11.88 25.72
N SER A 130 27.96 -10.70 26.26
CA SER A 130 26.80 -10.55 27.17
C SER A 130 25.44 -10.79 26.50
N PHE A 131 25.38 -10.69 25.17
CA PHE A 131 24.20 -10.89 24.35
C PHE A 131 24.30 -12.12 23.44
N HIS A 132 25.36 -12.92 23.56
CA HIS A 132 25.64 -14.07 22.71
C HIS A 132 25.71 -13.72 21.21
N LEU A 133 26.31 -12.58 20.86
CA LEU A 133 26.51 -12.12 19.49
C LEU A 133 27.91 -12.47 19.00
N ASP A 134 28.05 -12.69 17.69
CA ASP A 134 29.36 -12.77 17.02
C ASP A 134 29.63 -11.56 16.10
N ASP A 135 30.80 -11.53 15.45
CA ASP A 135 31.19 -10.44 14.55
C ASP A 135 30.24 -10.31 13.34
N ARG A 136 29.59 -11.39 12.92
CA ARG A 136 28.59 -11.39 11.84
C ARG A 136 27.30 -10.74 12.31
N ASP A 137 26.85 -11.04 13.51
CA ASP A 137 25.68 -10.39 14.12
C ASP A 137 25.91 -8.89 14.31
N LEU A 138 27.12 -8.49 14.75
CA LEU A 138 27.50 -7.08 14.86
C LEU A 138 27.48 -6.38 13.49
N ALA A 139 28.00 -7.02 12.45
CA ALA A 139 27.97 -6.50 11.08
C ALA A 139 26.52 -6.26 10.60
N VAL A 140 25.65 -7.23 10.85
CA VAL A 140 24.22 -7.21 10.54
C VAL A 140 23.52 -6.05 11.26
N LEU A 141 23.73 -5.92 12.58
CA LEU A 141 23.12 -4.85 13.39
C LEU A 141 23.63 -3.46 12.97
N TYR A 142 24.93 -3.33 12.68
CA TYR A 142 25.53 -2.07 12.23
C TYR A 142 24.98 -1.60 10.88
N LEU A 143 24.93 -2.50 9.90
CA LEU A 143 24.42 -2.20 8.56
C LEU A 143 22.92 -1.90 8.60
N ALA A 144 22.15 -2.62 9.42
CA ALA A 144 20.72 -2.35 9.66
C ALA A 144 20.46 -1.01 10.35
N ALA A 145 21.46 -0.43 11.00
CA ALA A 145 21.33 0.84 11.71
C ALA A 145 21.83 2.04 10.88
N LYS A 146 22.92 1.88 10.13
CA LYS A 146 23.38 2.88 9.14
C LYS A 146 22.45 2.95 7.93
N GLY A 147 21.81 1.85 7.57
CA GLY A 147 20.75 1.79 6.61
C GLY A 147 19.39 1.87 7.29
N ARG A 148 18.64 2.96 7.06
CA ARG A 148 17.18 2.84 6.82
C ARG A 148 16.92 2.01 5.54
N GLY A 149 17.56 0.84 5.44
CA GLY A 149 17.76 0.05 4.24
C GLY A 149 18.42 -1.26 4.61
N ASP A 150 17.59 -2.29 4.68
CA ASP A 150 17.89 -3.70 4.79
C ASP A 150 19.16 -4.14 4.06
N ARG A 151 20.24 -4.38 4.80
CA ARG A 151 21.36 -5.22 4.33
C ARG A 151 21.74 -6.31 5.31
N VAL A 152 20.75 -6.81 6.04
CA VAL A 152 20.75 -8.20 6.50
C VAL A 152 20.28 -9.06 5.32
N GLN A 153 21.13 -9.16 4.29
CA GLN A 153 20.73 -9.69 2.97
C GLN A 153 19.67 -8.78 2.28
N ASP A 154 19.89 -8.41 1.01
CA ASP A 154 18.87 -7.63 0.29
C ASP A 154 17.70 -8.56 0.00
N PHE A 155 16.66 -8.46 0.82
CA PHE A 155 15.56 -9.40 0.73
C PHE A 155 14.73 -9.24 -0.55
N ASN A 156 14.90 -8.14 -1.29
CA ASN A 156 14.27 -7.93 -2.59
C ASN A 156 14.85 -8.85 -3.68
N GLU A 157 16.01 -9.46 -3.44
CA GLU A 157 16.61 -10.46 -4.34
C GLU A 157 15.93 -11.84 -4.21
N PHE A 158 15.15 -12.08 -3.16
CA PHE A 158 14.42 -13.34 -2.99
C PHE A 158 13.08 -13.34 -3.70
N SER A 159 12.73 -14.48 -4.27
CA SER A 159 11.35 -14.78 -4.66
C SER A 159 10.60 -15.44 -3.50
N GLY A 160 9.28 -15.60 -3.63
CA GLY A 160 8.48 -16.33 -2.63
C GLY A 160 8.21 -15.54 -1.34
N PRO A 161 7.98 -16.23 -0.20
CA PRO A 161 7.52 -15.61 1.04
C PRO A 161 8.39 -14.47 1.58
N VAL A 162 9.71 -14.64 1.57
CA VAL A 162 10.66 -13.63 2.09
C VAL A 162 10.74 -12.43 1.15
N GLY A 163 10.72 -12.66 -0.16
CA GLY A 163 10.63 -11.58 -1.14
C GLY A 163 9.35 -10.76 -1.00
N GLN A 164 8.21 -11.41 -0.73
CA GLN A 164 6.97 -10.71 -0.43
C GLN A 164 7.09 -9.87 0.85
N TYR A 165 7.63 -10.43 1.95
CA TYR A 165 7.84 -9.70 3.20
C TYR A 165 8.64 -8.41 2.97
N ALA A 166 9.76 -8.51 2.26
CA ALA A 166 10.65 -7.38 2.01
C ALA A 166 10.03 -6.32 1.10
N SER A 167 9.43 -6.76 -0.02
CA SER A 167 8.77 -5.86 -0.95
C SER A 167 7.69 -5.02 -0.24
N LEU A 168 6.97 -5.60 0.72
CA LEU A 168 5.90 -4.94 1.45
C LEU A 168 6.39 -3.96 2.53
N LEU A 169 7.57 -4.15 3.11
CA LEU A 169 8.14 -3.19 4.06
C LEU A 169 8.57 -1.87 3.39
N HIS A 170 8.85 -1.90 2.09
CA HIS A 170 9.37 -0.74 1.35
C HIS A 170 8.30 0.11 0.63
N THR A 171 7.01 -0.22 0.71
CA THR A 171 5.97 0.44 -0.11
C THR A 171 5.63 1.88 0.30
N GLY A 172 6.26 2.46 1.33
CA GLY A 172 6.04 3.84 1.75
C GLY A 172 4.60 4.15 2.23
N GLY A 173 3.81 3.11 2.50
CA GLY A 173 2.40 3.16 2.87
C GLY A 173 1.82 1.75 3.05
N LEU A 174 0.53 1.65 3.42
CA LEU A 174 -0.13 0.36 3.66
C LEU A 174 -0.29 -0.43 2.35
N PRO A 175 0.33 -1.62 2.20
CA PRO A 175 0.31 -2.36 0.95
C PRO A 175 -0.95 -3.24 0.78
N LEU A 176 -2.12 -2.70 1.14
CA LEU A 176 -3.37 -3.47 1.18
C LEU A 176 -3.75 -4.02 -0.20
N GLU A 177 -3.64 -3.19 -1.24
CA GLU A 177 -3.94 -3.59 -2.61
C GLU A 177 -2.97 -4.66 -3.12
N ALA A 178 -1.67 -4.53 -2.82
CA ALA A 178 -0.66 -5.51 -3.23
C ALA A 178 -0.95 -6.90 -2.63
N LEU A 179 -1.35 -6.95 -1.36
CA LEU A 179 -1.73 -8.19 -0.68
C LEU A 179 -3.02 -8.78 -1.26
N ASP A 180 -4.03 -7.95 -1.51
CA ASP A 180 -5.28 -8.43 -2.10
C ASP A 180 -5.09 -8.93 -3.55
N ARG A 181 -4.17 -8.33 -4.32
CA ARG A 181 -3.75 -8.84 -5.65
C ARG A 181 -3.01 -10.18 -5.57
N LEU A 182 -2.21 -10.42 -4.53
CA LEU A 182 -1.60 -11.72 -4.29
C LEU A 182 -2.65 -12.79 -3.96
N GLY A 183 -3.73 -12.41 -3.27
CA GLY A 183 -4.87 -13.28 -2.97
C GLY A 183 -4.44 -14.51 -2.17
N ALA A 184 -4.74 -15.71 -2.67
CA ALA A 184 -4.33 -16.97 -2.02
C ALA A 184 -2.80 -17.19 -2.00
N ARG A 185 -2.02 -16.42 -2.77
CA ARG A 185 -0.55 -16.49 -2.82
C ARG A 185 0.13 -15.63 -1.75
N VAL A 186 -0.65 -14.93 -0.91
CA VAL A 186 -0.12 -14.20 0.24
C VAL A 186 0.51 -15.19 1.21
N SER A 187 1.82 -15.06 1.41
CA SER A 187 2.55 -15.83 2.42
C SER A 187 2.23 -15.36 3.84
N THR A 188 2.52 -16.18 4.84
CA THR A 188 2.42 -15.73 6.23
C THR A 188 3.40 -14.61 6.50
N LEU A 189 4.62 -14.68 5.96
CA LEU A 189 5.60 -13.59 6.09
C LEU A 189 5.11 -12.28 5.46
N ALA A 190 4.38 -12.31 4.33
CA ALA A 190 3.74 -11.11 3.79
C ALA A 190 2.71 -10.49 4.76
N ASN A 191 1.94 -11.31 5.48
CA ASN A 191 1.04 -10.82 6.53
C ASN A 191 1.82 -10.25 7.74
N VAL A 192 2.97 -10.82 8.09
CA VAL A 192 3.86 -10.27 9.13
C VAL A 192 4.35 -8.87 8.73
N ALA A 193 4.80 -8.70 7.48
CA ALA A 193 5.21 -7.40 6.97
C ALA A 193 4.06 -6.37 7.02
N LEU A 194 2.84 -6.76 6.61
CA LEU A 194 1.66 -5.90 6.74
C LEU A 194 1.48 -5.42 8.18
N VAL A 195 1.39 -6.36 9.11
CA VAL A 195 1.12 -6.08 10.53
C VAL A 195 2.19 -5.14 11.09
N ARG A 196 3.46 -5.40 10.76
CA ARG A 196 4.57 -4.54 11.15
C ARG A 196 4.40 -3.13 10.58
N THR A 197 4.16 -2.98 9.28
CA THR A 197 3.91 -1.65 8.67
C THR A 197 2.73 -0.94 9.32
N CYS A 198 1.65 -1.64 9.64
CA CYS A 198 0.47 -1.04 10.27
C CYS A 198 0.77 -0.50 11.67
N PHE A 199 1.49 -1.26 12.49
CA PHE A 199 1.77 -0.87 13.88
C PHE A 199 2.99 0.04 14.02
N ASP A 200 3.98 -0.05 13.13
CA ASP A 200 5.07 0.92 13.06
C ASP A 200 4.54 2.31 12.68
N LEU A 201 3.56 2.38 11.77
CA LEU A 201 2.83 3.62 11.45
C LEU A 201 1.94 4.09 12.61
N ALA A 202 1.31 3.16 13.35
CA ALA A 202 0.46 3.49 14.50
C ALA A 202 1.24 3.99 15.72
N LEU A 203 2.47 3.50 15.91
CA LEU A 203 3.34 3.83 17.04
C LEU A 203 4.27 5.03 16.75
N ALA A 204 4.20 5.62 15.56
CA ALA A 204 4.99 6.79 15.22
C ALA A 204 4.68 7.94 16.20
N PRO A 205 5.69 8.53 16.88
CA PRO A 205 5.53 9.46 18.01
C PRO A 205 4.88 10.82 17.66
N TYR A 206 4.42 10.99 16.42
CA TYR A 206 3.80 12.21 15.91
C TYR A 206 2.27 12.16 15.85
N GLN A 207 1.63 11.07 16.26
CA GLN A 207 0.16 11.03 16.28
C GLN A 207 -0.35 11.67 17.57
N PRO A 208 -1.18 12.74 17.49
CA PRO A 208 -1.80 13.34 18.67
C PRO A 208 -2.56 12.28 19.47
N LYS A 209 -2.57 12.43 20.80
CA LYS A 209 -3.00 11.47 21.83
C LYS A 209 -4.38 10.82 21.67
N ASN A 210 -5.18 11.14 20.65
CA ASN A 210 -6.57 10.72 20.52
C ASN A 210 -6.87 9.84 19.29
N ASP A 211 -5.95 9.67 18.34
CA ASP A 211 -6.24 8.92 17.12
C ASP A 211 -5.44 7.61 17.08
N TYR A 212 -5.87 6.63 17.90
CA TYR A 212 -5.53 5.24 17.58
C TYR A 212 -6.00 5.01 16.12
N PRO A 213 -5.18 4.46 15.21
CA PRO A 213 -5.57 4.33 13.81
C PRO A 213 -6.56 3.18 13.64
N VAL A 214 -7.79 3.37 14.13
CA VAL A 214 -8.83 2.36 14.32
C VAL A 214 -9.05 1.59 13.02
N LEU A 215 -9.24 2.27 11.90
CA LEU A 215 -9.48 1.62 10.61
C LEU A 215 -8.29 0.77 10.15
N THR A 216 -7.06 1.29 10.26
CA THR A 216 -5.85 0.53 9.93
C THR A 216 -5.75 -0.70 10.82
N SER A 217 -5.92 -0.55 12.13
CA SER A 217 -5.91 -1.67 13.09
C SER A 217 -6.99 -2.71 12.78
N ILE A 218 -8.21 -2.28 12.40
CA ILE A 218 -9.29 -3.20 12.02
C ILE A 218 -8.87 -4.06 10.82
N VAL A 219 -8.33 -3.47 9.75
CA VAL A 219 -7.91 -4.23 8.57
C VAL A 219 -6.71 -5.14 8.89
N CYS A 220 -5.69 -4.63 9.57
CA CYS A 220 -4.44 -5.36 9.76
C CYS A 220 -4.56 -6.50 10.79
N THR A 221 -5.40 -6.35 11.81
CA THR A 221 -5.62 -7.42 12.80
C THR A 221 -6.34 -8.64 12.24
N ARG A 222 -6.94 -8.55 11.04
CA ARG A 222 -7.60 -9.68 10.37
C ARG A 222 -6.66 -10.47 9.46
N ALA A 223 -5.41 -10.04 9.30
CA ALA A 223 -4.38 -10.84 8.64
C ALA A 223 -4.00 -12.04 9.54
N PRO A 224 -4.15 -13.29 9.07
CA PRO A 224 -3.78 -14.45 9.87
C PRO A 224 -2.25 -14.56 9.97
N ILE A 225 -1.75 -14.69 11.20
CA ILE A 225 -0.34 -14.99 11.49
C ILE A 225 -0.27 -16.40 12.06
N ASP A 226 0.06 -17.37 11.22
CA ASP A 226 0.33 -18.75 11.62
C ASP A 226 1.83 -18.91 11.85
N LEU A 227 2.27 -18.90 13.12
CA LEU A 227 3.69 -18.96 13.47
C LEU A 227 4.37 -20.25 12.98
N ALA A 228 3.66 -21.36 12.93
CA ALA A 228 4.21 -22.62 12.43
C ALA A 228 4.43 -22.57 10.92
N LYS A 229 3.45 -22.01 10.19
CA LYS A 229 3.60 -21.79 8.75
C LYS A 229 4.69 -20.76 8.44
N ALA A 230 4.80 -19.68 9.23
CA ALA A 230 5.88 -18.71 9.09
C ALA A 230 7.25 -19.38 9.25
N ASP A 231 7.42 -20.23 10.26
CA ASP A 231 8.66 -20.99 10.48
C ASP A 231 8.97 -21.91 9.28
N GLN A 232 7.96 -22.61 8.75
CA GLN A 232 8.12 -23.43 7.54
C GLN A 232 8.53 -22.60 6.31
N GLU A 233 7.94 -21.42 6.10
CA GLU A 233 8.29 -20.51 5.00
C GLU A 233 9.73 -19.98 5.15
N ILE A 234 10.17 -19.68 6.38
CA ILE A 234 11.55 -19.27 6.69
C ILE A 234 12.51 -20.43 6.38
N GLU A 235 12.24 -21.63 6.88
CA GLU A 235 13.08 -22.81 6.66
C GLU A 235 13.18 -23.20 5.19
N ALA A 236 12.08 -23.13 4.45
CA ALA A 236 12.05 -23.41 3.02
C ALA A 236 12.78 -22.36 2.15
N THR A 237 13.14 -21.20 2.69
CA THR A 237 13.85 -20.17 1.93
C THR A 237 15.36 -20.44 1.91
N GLU A 238 15.87 -20.82 0.75
CA GLU A 238 17.31 -21.01 0.51
C GLU A 238 18.09 -19.70 0.60
N GLY A 239 19.37 -19.77 0.96
CA GLY A 239 20.25 -18.61 1.03
C GLY A 239 20.12 -17.76 2.30
N LEU A 240 19.08 -17.95 3.13
CA LEU A 240 19.00 -17.29 4.43
C LEU A 240 20.03 -17.85 5.42
N ASN A 241 20.72 -16.95 6.09
CA ASN A 241 21.58 -17.27 7.23
C ASN A 241 20.80 -17.36 8.55
N ASP A 242 21.41 -17.98 9.56
CA ASP A 242 20.76 -18.25 10.86
C ASP A 242 20.27 -16.97 11.57
N ALA A 243 21.06 -15.89 11.51
CA ALA A 243 20.67 -14.60 12.07
C ALA A 243 19.40 -14.04 11.40
N SER A 244 19.30 -14.16 10.07
CA SER A 244 18.14 -13.72 9.29
C SER A 244 16.90 -14.56 9.61
N ARG A 245 17.08 -15.88 9.74
CA ARG A 245 16.00 -16.80 10.14
C ARG A 245 15.47 -16.44 11.53
N GLN A 246 16.37 -16.22 12.50
CA GLN A 246 15.99 -15.83 13.84
C GLN A 246 15.30 -14.46 13.88
N ALA A 247 15.76 -13.50 13.07
CA ALA A 247 15.11 -12.19 12.95
C ALA A 247 13.67 -12.30 12.42
N LEU A 248 13.45 -13.06 11.33
CA LEU A 248 12.11 -13.27 10.78
C LEU A 248 11.17 -13.98 11.76
N ARG A 249 11.67 -14.95 12.53
CA ARG A 249 10.90 -15.61 13.61
C ARG A 249 10.48 -14.64 14.71
N ARG A 250 11.40 -13.78 15.17
CA ARG A 250 11.10 -12.74 16.17
C ARG A 250 10.03 -11.79 15.65
N ASP A 251 10.13 -11.37 14.40
CA ASP A 251 9.15 -10.49 13.76
C ASP A 251 7.78 -11.15 13.63
N ALA A 252 7.72 -12.41 13.22
CA ALA A 252 6.46 -13.16 13.16
C ALA A 252 5.79 -13.26 14.55
N TRP A 253 6.58 -13.57 15.58
CA TRP A 253 6.08 -13.60 16.96
C TRP A 253 5.57 -12.23 17.44
N ARG A 254 6.35 -11.17 17.22
CA ARG A 254 5.95 -9.78 17.58
C ARG A 254 4.68 -9.36 16.85
N ALA A 255 4.57 -9.65 15.57
CA ALA A 255 3.39 -9.37 14.77
C ALA A 255 2.16 -10.12 15.31
N SER A 256 2.30 -11.41 15.63
CA SER A 256 1.22 -12.20 16.24
C SER A 256 0.73 -11.59 17.56
N GLU A 257 1.66 -11.20 18.44
CA GLU A 257 1.32 -10.59 19.73
C GLU A 257 0.68 -9.20 19.55
N ALA A 258 1.20 -8.38 18.64
CA ALA A 258 0.61 -7.09 18.30
C ALA A 258 -0.84 -7.22 17.78
N VAL A 259 -1.09 -8.20 16.89
CA VAL A 259 -2.45 -8.51 16.42
C VAL A 259 -3.36 -8.91 17.58
N ARG A 260 -2.89 -9.77 18.49
CA ARG A 260 -3.68 -10.20 19.65
C ARG A 260 -4.06 -9.01 20.53
N GLN A 261 -3.10 -8.15 20.87
CA GLN A 261 -3.33 -6.97 21.69
C GLN A 261 -4.28 -5.97 21.03
N ALA A 262 -4.05 -5.68 19.74
CA ALA A 262 -4.90 -4.77 19.00
C ALA A 262 -6.34 -5.32 18.84
N ARG A 263 -6.54 -6.63 18.70
CA ARG A 263 -7.89 -7.22 18.73
C ARG A 263 -8.59 -6.99 20.06
N LEU A 264 -7.91 -7.21 21.19
CA LEU A 264 -8.48 -6.93 22.51
C LEU A 264 -8.88 -5.45 22.66
N ALA A 265 -7.99 -4.55 22.25
CA ALA A 265 -8.26 -3.11 22.27
C ALA A 265 -9.45 -2.72 21.37
N LEU A 266 -9.54 -3.30 20.16
CA LEU A 266 -10.65 -3.06 19.24
C LEU A 266 -11.97 -3.63 19.76
N THR A 267 -11.95 -4.79 20.42
CA THR A 267 -13.15 -5.35 21.06
C THR A 267 -13.66 -4.43 22.16
N ALA A 268 -12.78 -4.01 23.08
CA ALA A 268 -13.15 -3.06 24.13
C ALA A 268 -13.70 -1.75 23.55
N LEU A 269 -13.02 -1.19 22.54
CA LEU A 269 -13.48 0.03 21.87
C LEU A 269 -14.83 -0.14 21.16
N GLY A 270 -15.10 -1.32 20.58
CA GLY A 270 -16.39 -1.62 19.97
C GLY A 270 -17.52 -1.84 20.99
N GLU A 271 -17.20 -2.25 22.23
CA GLU A 271 -18.18 -2.30 23.31
C GLU A 271 -18.55 -0.90 23.82
N GLU A 272 -17.61 0.04 23.76
CA GLU A 272 -17.80 1.44 24.18
C GLU A 272 -18.39 2.33 23.07
N ASP A 273 -18.05 2.08 21.80
CA ASP A 273 -18.44 2.91 20.65
C ASP A 273 -19.17 2.09 19.57
N PRO A 274 -20.50 2.31 19.37
CA PRO A 274 -21.30 1.56 18.41
C PRO A 274 -20.85 1.79 16.96
N GLY A 275 -20.30 2.95 16.62
CA GLY A 275 -19.77 3.25 15.30
C GLY A 275 -18.55 2.39 14.98
N VAL A 276 -17.66 2.20 15.97
CA VAL A 276 -16.52 1.28 15.86
C VAL A 276 -16.97 -0.17 15.75
N ALA A 277 -17.97 -0.58 16.53
CA ALA A 277 -18.55 -1.93 16.44
C ALA A 277 -19.06 -2.24 15.03
N VAL A 278 -19.75 -1.29 14.38
CA VAL A 278 -20.22 -1.44 12.99
C VAL A 278 -19.05 -1.57 12.03
N LEU A 279 -18.00 -0.76 12.16
CA LEU A 279 -16.80 -0.84 11.31
C LEU A 279 -16.11 -2.21 11.41
N ILE A 280 -15.96 -2.74 12.63
CA ILE A 280 -15.43 -4.08 12.93
C ILE A 280 -16.29 -5.15 12.26
N ALA A 281 -17.61 -5.12 12.46
CA ALA A 281 -18.54 -6.10 11.92
C ALA A 281 -18.54 -6.12 10.38
N MET A 282 -18.43 -4.94 9.74
CA MET A 282 -18.31 -4.83 8.29
C MET A 282 -17.02 -5.49 7.79
N ALA A 283 -15.89 -5.25 8.45
CA ALA A 283 -14.62 -5.89 8.10
C ALA A 283 -14.70 -7.42 8.27
N ASP A 284 -15.24 -7.92 9.39
CA ASP A 284 -15.41 -9.36 9.62
C ASP A 284 -16.27 -10.02 8.55
N LYS A 285 -17.36 -9.36 8.14
CA LYS A 285 -18.21 -9.83 7.06
C LYS A 285 -17.44 -9.97 5.74
N GLU A 286 -16.68 -8.95 5.34
CA GLU A 286 -15.90 -8.99 4.10
C GLU A 286 -14.83 -10.09 4.16
N PHE A 287 -14.06 -10.16 5.24
CA PHE A 287 -13.04 -11.21 5.42
C PHE A 287 -13.66 -12.62 5.39
N ALA A 288 -14.81 -12.83 6.04
CA ALA A 288 -15.51 -14.11 6.01
C ALA A 288 -15.99 -14.48 4.59
N GLN A 289 -16.49 -13.52 3.82
CA GLN A 289 -16.92 -13.75 2.43
C GLN A 289 -15.73 -14.08 1.51
N TRP A 290 -14.59 -13.45 1.71
CA TRP A 290 -13.38 -13.71 0.92
C TRP A 290 -12.62 -14.97 1.35
N ALA A 291 -12.79 -15.42 2.59
CA ALA A 291 -12.26 -16.71 3.04
C ALA A 291 -12.96 -17.91 2.38
N LYS A 292 -14.19 -17.71 1.88
CA LYS A 292 -14.99 -18.73 1.18
C LYS A 292 -15.57 -18.16 -0.12
N PRO A 293 -14.71 -17.84 -1.11
CA PRO A 293 -15.16 -17.21 -2.33
C PRO A 293 -16.07 -18.15 -3.12
N SER A 294 -17.10 -17.59 -3.77
CA SER A 294 -17.95 -18.35 -4.69
C SER A 294 -17.16 -18.81 -5.91
N ALA A 295 -17.63 -19.84 -6.62
CA ALA A 295 -17.01 -20.27 -7.88
C ALA A 295 -16.95 -19.13 -8.91
N GLN A 296 -18.02 -18.32 -9.00
CA GLN A 296 -18.05 -17.13 -9.84
C GLN A 296 -16.97 -16.10 -9.44
N ARG A 297 -16.76 -15.87 -8.15
CA ARG A 297 -15.73 -14.94 -7.68
C ARG A 297 -14.32 -15.43 -8.05
N LEU A 298 -14.06 -16.72 -7.90
CA LEU A 298 -12.78 -17.32 -8.32
C LEU A 298 -12.54 -17.17 -9.82
N GLU A 299 -13.57 -17.40 -10.64
CA GLU A 299 -13.52 -17.19 -12.10
C GLU A 299 -13.20 -15.73 -12.45
N LEU A 300 -13.88 -14.77 -11.81
CA LEU A 300 -13.65 -13.34 -12.05
C LEU A 300 -12.28 -12.87 -11.55
N VAL A 301 -11.77 -13.42 -10.44
CA VAL A 301 -10.40 -13.18 -9.97
C VAL A 301 -9.40 -13.65 -11.02
N ALA A 302 -9.56 -14.87 -11.53
CA ALA A 302 -8.68 -15.42 -12.56
C ALA A 302 -8.73 -14.60 -13.86
N GLN A 303 -9.93 -14.15 -14.26
CA GLN A 303 -10.11 -13.29 -15.43
C GLN A 303 -9.39 -11.94 -15.25
N LEU A 304 -9.52 -11.29 -14.08
CA LEU A 304 -8.81 -10.04 -13.80
C LEU A 304 -7.29 -10.24 -13.78
N GLU A 305 -6.79 -11.31 -13.15
CA GLU A 305 -5.34 -11.62 -13.11
C GLU A 305 -4.77 -11.83 -14.51
N ALA A 306 -5.51 -12.50 -15.40
CA ALA A 306 -5.10 -12.66 -16.79
C ALA A 306 -4.97 -11.31 -17.51
N MET A 307 -5.88 -10.36 -17.24
CA MET A 307 -5.82 -9.02 -17.82
C MET A 307 -4.70 -8.16 -17.22
N GLU A 308 -4.43 -8.27 -15.92
CA GLU A 308 -3.30 -7.62 -15.26
C GLU A 308 -1.97 -8.13 -15.84
N LEU A 309 -1.85 -9.44 -16.04
CA LEU A 309 -0.67 -10.06 -16.67
C LEU A 309 -0.51 -9.61 -18.12
N ALA A 310 -1.61 -9.56 -18.88
CA ALA A 310 -1.61 -9.06 -20.25
C ALA A 310 -1.14 -7.60 -20.32
N ALA A 311 -1.63 -6.75 -19.40
CA ALA A 311 -1.21 -5.35 -19.29
C ALA A 311 0.28 -5.23 -18.98
N ALA A 312 0.78 -5.99 -18.00
CA ALA A 312 2.20 -6.00 -17.64
C ALA A 312 3.11 -6.46 -18.79
N SER A 313 2.62 -7.34 -19.68
CA SER A 313 3.39 -7.82 -20.83
C SER A 313 3.67 -6.74 -21.89
N ASN A 314 2.91 -5.65 -21.89
CA ASN A 314 2.90 -4.61 -22.93
C ASN A 314 2.63 -5.15 -24.36
N LYS A 315 2.05 -6.35 -24.51
CA LYS A 315 1.74 -6.96 -25.81
C LYS A 315 0.24 -6.90 -26.09
N ARG A 316 -0.14 -6.29 -27.22
CA ARG A 316 -1.55 -6.28 -27.68
C ARG A 316 -2.13 -7.69 -27.88
N SER A 317 -1.30 -8.63 -28.34
CA SER A 317 -1.73 -10.01 -28.55
C SER A 317 -2.13 -10.74 -27.27
N ALA A 318 -1.67 -10.28 -26.09
CA ALA A 318 -2.06 -10.86 -24.81
C ALA A 318 -3.53 -10.56 -24.44
N PHE A 319 -4.16 -9.61 -25.13
CA PHE A 319 -5.57 -9.25 -24.97
C PHE A 319 -6.48 -9.82 -26.06
N ALA A 320 -5.96 -10.66 -26.96
CA ALA A 320 -6.76 -11.19 -28.06
C ALA A 320 -7.98 -11.96 -27.55
N GLY A 321 -9.19 -11.50 -27.91
CA GLY A 321 -10.46 -12.13 -27.52
C GLY A 321 -10.89 -11.86 -26.08
N CYS A 322 -10.23 -10.94 -25.35
CA CYS A 322 -10.65 -10.60 -24.00
C CYS A 322 -12.01 -9.92 -23.96
N GLU A 323 -12.40 -9.23 -25.04
CA GLU A 323 -13.60 -8.40 -25.08
C GLU A 323 -14.87 -9.23 -24.82
N ASP A 324 -15.05 -10.33 -25.57
CA ASP A 324 -16.26 -11.15 -25.47
C ASP A 324 -16.45 -11.72 -24.06
N THR A 325 -15.36 -12.20 -23.45
CA THR A 325 -15.42 -12.81 -22.11
C THR A 325 -15.63 -11.77 -21.00
N THR A 326 -14.97 -10.62 -21.09
CA THR A 326 -15.06 -9.59 -20.04
C THR A 326 -16.38 -8.82 -20.12
N VAL A 327 -16.89 -8.54 -21.33
CA VAL A 327 -18.23 -7.96 -21.54
C VAL A 327 -19.31 -8.91 -21.02
N ALA A 328 -19.22 -10.21 -21.34
CA ALA A 328 -20.20 -11.19 -20.87
C ALA A 328 -20.25 -11.28 -19.34
N SER A 329 -19.09 -11.34 -18.68
CA SER A 329 -18.96 -11.29 -17.21
C SER A 329 -19.60 -10.02 -16.64
N TRP A 330 -19.31 -8.87 -17.23
CA TRP A 330 -19.83 -7.59 -16.77
C TRP A 330 -21.35 -7.47 -16.92
N VAL A 331 -21.90 -7.83 -18.08
CA VAL A 331 -23.35 -7.83 -18.34
C VAL A 331 -24.07 -8.77 -17.36
N LYS A 332 -23.50 -9.94 -17.07
CA LYS A 332 -24.06 -10.87 -16.08
C LYS A 332 -24.18 -10.22 -14.70
N VAL A 333 -23.16 -9.47 -14.26
CA VAL A 333 -23.22 -8.76 -12.97
C VAL A 333 -24.24 -7.62 -13.02
N LEU A 334 -24.23 -6.80 -14.07
CA LEU A 334 -25.17 -5.69 -14.20
C LEU A 334 -26.64 -6.12 -14.18
N ARG A 335 -26.96 -7.26 -14.81
CA ARG A 335 -28.33 -7.83 -14.79
C ARG A 335 -28.79 -8.26 -13.40
N ALA A 336 -27.87 -8.60 -12.52
CA ALA A 336 -28.17 -8.93 -11.12
C ALA A 336 -28.18 -7.69 -10.21
N ALA A 337 -27.61 -6.56 -10.66
CA ALA A 337 -27.50 -5.35 -9.88
C ALA A 337 -28.81 -4.55 -9.85
N LYS A 338 -29.09 -3.90 -8.72
CA LYS A 338 -30.17 -2.91 -8.62
C LYS A 338 -29.65 -1.57 -9.15
N LEU A 339 -29.84 -1.35 -10.45
CA LEU A 339 -29.38 -0.12 -11.10
C LEU A 339 -30.30 1.07 -10.75
N PRO A 340 -29.73 2.27 -10.55
CA PRO A 340 -30.53 3.48 -10.35
C PRO A 340 -31.38 3.77 -11.59
N LYS A 341 -32.50 4.46 -11.41
CA LYS A 341 -33.24 5.03 -12.55
C LYS A 341 -32.41 6.17 -13.14
N VAL A 342 -32.46 6.37 -14.45
CA VAL A 342 -31.94 7.60 -15.07
C VAL A 342 -32.91 8.73 -14.69
N PRO A 343 -32.60 9.60 -13.69
CA PRO A 343 -31.60 10.68 -13.81
C PRO A 343 -30.93 11.16 -12.48
N SER A 344 -29.65 11.55 -12.50
CA SER A 344 -29.07 12.41 -11.45
C SER A 344 -28.11 13.44 -12.06
N LYS A 345 -27.78 14.49 -11.31
CA LYS A 345 -26.75 15.49 -11.68
C LYS A 345 -25.37 14.84 -11.89
N TYR A 346 -25.16 13.61 -11.40
CA TYR A 346 -23.90 12.88 -11.38
C TYR A 346 -24.08 11.38 -11.73
N PRO A 347 -24.60 11.06 -12.93
CA PRO A 347 -25.03 9.69 -13.26
C PRO A 347 -23.89 8.68 -13.21
N LEU A 348 -22.66 9.09 -13.54
CA LEU A 348 -21.50 8.21 -13.52
C LEU A 348 -21.24 7.60 -12.15
N HIS A 349 -21.22 8.42 -11.11
CA HIS A 349 -20.93 7.97 -9.76
C HIS A 349 -22.00 6.97 -9.27
N ASP A 350 -23.27 7.23 -9.57
CA ASP A 350 -24.37 6.37 -9.13
C ASP A 350 -24.33 5.00 -9.84
N TYR A 351 -24.04 4.97 -11.14
CA TYR A 351 -23.90 3.71 -11.88
C TYR A 351 -22.63 2.94 -11.52
N LEU A 352 -21.50 3.63 -11.28
CA LEU A 352 -20.29 2.99 -10.75
C LEU A 352 -20.57 2.40 -9.37
N ARG A 353 -21.18 3.15 -8.45
CA ARG A 353 -21.50 2.66 -7.11
C ARG A 353 -22.43 1.45 -7.18
N ALA A 354 -23.50 1.52 -7.98
CA ALA A 354 -24.42 0.40 -8.13
C ALA A 354 -23.74 -0.84 -8.72
N GLY A 355 -22.98 -0.67 -9.80
CA GLY A 355 -22.30 -1.77 -10.49
C GLY A 355 -21.09 -2.34 -9.75
N LEU A 356 -20.40 -1.54 -8.94
CA LEU A 356 -19.17 -1.91 -8.21
C LEU A 356 -19.40 -2.11 -6.71
N SER A 357 -20.66 -2.12 -6.26
CA SER A 357 -21.04 -2.34 -4.86
C SER A 357 -20.70 -3.75 -4.34
N THR A 358 -20.39 -4.69 -5.24
CA THR A 358 -20.06 -6.08 -4.95
C THR A 358 -18.66 -6.44 -5.45
N ALA A 359 -18.05 -7.47 -4.85
CA ALA A 359 -16.77 -8.00 -5.31
C ALA A 359 -16.84 -8.45 -6.77
N GLU A 360 -17.89 -9.17 -7.15
CA GLU A 360 -18.13 -9.64 -8.51
C GLU A 360 -18.23 -8.46 -9.49
N GLY A 361 -18.91 -7.39 -9.11
CA GLY A 361 -19.04 -6.19 -9.92
C GLY A 361 -17.71 -5.48 -10.17
N TYR A 362 -16.93 -5.26 -9.11
CA TYR A 362 -15.59 -4.69 -9.23
C TYR A 362 -14.69 -5.55 -10.13
N LEU A 363 -14.59 -6.86 -9.85
CA LEU A 363 -13.68 -7.76 -10.58
C LEU A 363 -14.04 -7.81 -12.08
N ALA A 364 -15.32 -7.97 -12.42
CA ALA A 364 -15.78 -8.03 -13.80
C ALA A 364 -15.52 -6.72 -14.55
N TYR A 365 -15.83 -5.58 -13.93
CA TYR A 365 -15.62 -4.28 -14.54
C TYR A 365 -14.14 -3.92 -14.71
N SER A 366 -13.30 -4.20 -13.70
CA SER A 366 -11.86 -3.98 -13.79
C SER A 366 -11.22 -4.83 -14.90
N ALA A 367 -11.66 -6.08 -15.07
CA ALA A 367 -11.18 -6.93 -16.17
C ALA A 367 -11.58 -6.35 -17.53
N LEU A 368 -12.84 -5.92 -17.68
CA LEU A 368 -13.33 -5.25 -18.90
C LEU A 368 -12.55 -3.96 -19.19
N ARG A 369 -12.26 -3.15 -18.17
CA ARG A 369 -11.52 -1.90 -18.30
C ARG A 369 -10.11 -2.13 -18.86
N LEU A 370 -9.36 -3.03 -18.24
CA LEU A 370 -8.00 -3.39 -18.70
C LEU A 370 -8.01 -3.94 -20.12
N CYS A 371 -9.00 -4.76 -20.46
CA CYS A 371 -9.20 -5.27 -21.81
C CYS A 371 -9.45 -4.13 -22.82
N SER A 372 -10.33 -3.18 -22.51
CA SER A 372 -10.64 -2.05 -23.40
C SER A 372 -9.42 -1.16 -23.65
N GLU A 373 -8.67 -0.83 -22.60
CA GLU A 373 -7.48 0.05 -22.68
C GLU A 373 -6.38 -0.48 -23.63
N ALA A 374 -6.29 -1.81 -23.77
CA ALA A 374 -5.34 -2.45 -24.68
C ALA A 374 -5.69 -2.20 -26.16
N SER A 375 -6.98 -2.07 -26.47
CA SER A 375 -7.51 -1.79 -27.81
C SER A 375 -7.52 -0.29 -28.15
N GLU A 376 -7.46 0.56 -27.12
CA GLU A 376 -7.66 2.00 -27.24
C GLU A 376 -6.39 2.75 -27.65
N SER A 377 -6.57 3.75 -28.52
CA SER A 377 -5.54 4.75 -28.78
C SER A 377 -5.36 5.65 -27.55
N LYS A 378 -4.18 6.28 -27.37
CA LYS A 378 -3.98 7.27 -26.29
C LYS A 378 -5.04 8.40 -26.28
N ALA A 379 -5.66 8.68 -27.42
CA ALA A 379 -6.70 9.70 -27.55
C ALA A 379 -8.10 9.25 -27.11
N THR A 380 -8.31 7.94 -26.90
CA THR A 380 -9.59 7.35 -26.48
C THR A 380 -9.54 6.79 -25.06
N ARG A 381 -8.34 6.75 -24.45
CA ARG A 381 -8.18 6.32 -23.06
C ARG A 381 -8.90 7.28 -22.12
N PRO A 382 -9.71 6.78 -21.17
CA PRO A 382 -10.18 7.57 -20.06
C PRO A 382 -8.97 8.26 -19.40
N ARG A 383 -9.07 9.56 -19.14
CA ARG A 383 -8.00 10.27 -18.41
C ARG A 383 -7.90 9.83 -16.95
N SER A 384 -8.98 9.27 -16.41
CA SER A 384 -9.06 8.79 -15.04
C SER A 384 -9.00 7.26 -15.00
N ASP A 385 -8.11 6.73 -14.16
CA ASP A 385 -8.13 5.35 -13.64
C ASP A 385 -9.36 5.19 -12.72
N GLY A 386 -10.55 5.40 -13.29
CA GLY A 386 -11.78 5.91 -12.63
C GLY A 386 -12.46 5.01 -11.60
N VAL A 387 -11.73 4.10 -10.97
CA VAL A 387 -12.16 3.39 -9.76
C VAL A 387 -11.12 3.68 -8.69
N SER A 388 -11.40 4.69 -7.86
CA SER A 388 -10.56 5.06 -6.73
C SER A 388 -10.37 3.87 -5.78
N THR A 389 -9.33 3.93 -4.95
CA THR A 389 -9.05 2.93 -3.90
C THR A 389 -10.27 2.62 -3.02
N SER A 390 -11.14 3.61 -2.78
CA SER A 390 -12.41 3.48 -2.04
C SER A 390 -13.50 2.67 -2.73
N LEU A 391 -13.33 2.26 -3.99
CA LEU A 391 -14.26 1.39 -4.72
C LEU A 391 -13.62 0.04 -5.06
N GLN A 392 -12.36 -0.18 -4.71
CA GLN A 392 -11.66 -1.43 -4.99
C GLN A 392 -12.21 -2.57 -4.13
N ARG A 393 -12.52 -3.71 -4.76
CA ARG A 393 -12.95 -4.93 -4.07
C ARG A 393 -12.20 -6.14 -4.63
N ARG A 394 -10.86 -6.04 -4.64
CA ARG A 394 -9.96 -7.07 -5.18
C ARG A 394 -9.76 -8.24 -4.23
N GLY A 395 -9.91 -7.97 -2.93
CA GLY A 395 -9.76 -8.91 -1.83
C GLY A 395 -10.41 -8.37 -0.56
N PRO A 396 -10.22 -9.02 0.59
CA PRO A 396 -10.93 -8.68 1.83
C PRO A 396 -10.61 -7.28 2.37
N ARG A 397 -9.38 -6.78 2.17
CA ARG A 397 -8.93 -5.50 2.75
C ARG A 397 -9.52 -4.32 1.98
N THR A 398 -9.35 -4.36 0.66
CA THR A 398 -9.94 -3.39 -0.28
C THR A 398 -11.47 -3.43 -0.20
N ALA A 399 -12.08 -4.62 -0.15
CA ALA A 399 -13.53 -4.76 0.00
C ALA A 399 -14.05 -4.19 1.34
N THR A 400 -13.31 -4.36 2.43
CA THR A 400 -13.61 -3.73 3.73
C THR A 400 -13.66 -2.21 3.59
N ILE A 401 -12.59 -1.62 3.02
CA ILE A 401 -12.51 -0.18 2.78
C ILE A 401 -13.67 0.28 1.91
N ALA A 402 -13.92 -0.38 0.78
CA ALA A 402 -15.00 -0.03 -0.13
C ALA A 402 -16.38 -0.17 0.50
N SER A 403 -16.58 -1.11 1.42
CA SER A 403 -17.81 -1.23 2.17
C SER A 403 -17.98 -0.09 3.17
N TRP A 404 -16.92 0.36 3.85
CA TRP A 404 -17.02 1.55 4.72
C TRP A 404 -17.38 2.81 3.95
N PHE A 405 -16.71 3.11 2.84
CA PHE A 405 -17.02 4.26 1.98
C PHE A 405 -18.34 4.12 1.22
N GLY A 406 -18.82 2.88 1.04
CA GLY A 406 -20.08 2.58 0.39
C GLY A 406 -21.29 2.64 1.32
N LYS A 407 -21.11 2.82 2.63
CA LYS A 407 -22.22 2.94 3.57
C LYS A 407 -23.00 4.23 3.29
N GLU A 408 -24.30 4.11 3.06
CA GLU A 408 -25.18 5.26 2.74
C GLU A 408 -25.52 6.08 3.98
N GLU A 409 -25.73 5.41 5.11
CA GLU A 409 -25.98 6.05 6.40
C GLU A 409 -24.64 6.43 7.06
N PRO A 410 -24.55 7.61 7.70
CA PRO A 410 -23.39 7.94 8.52
C PRO A 410 -23.13 6.90 9.62
N PHE A 411 -21.88 6.77 10.04
CA PHE A 411 -21.55 6.03 11.25
C PHE A 411 -21.92 6.88 12.47
N GLU A 412 -22.64 6.29 13.41
CA GLU A 412 -22.96 6.92 14.69
C GLU A 412 -21.91 6.53 15.72
N PHE A 413 -20.99 7.45 16.03
CA PHE A 413 -19.97 7.26 17.07
C PHE A 413 -20.47 7.80 18.41
N ASP A 414 -20.09 7.16 19.52
CA ASP A 414 -20.39 7.67 20.87
C ASP A 414 -19.66 8.99 21.15
N ASP A 415 -18.40 9.08 20.71
CA ASP A 415 -17.61 10.30 20.75
C ASP A 415 -18.04 11.27 19.63
N ARG A 416 -18.51 12.46 20.02
CA ARG A 416 -18.98 13.51 19.08
C ARG A 416 -17.87 14.13 18.24
N GLU A 417 -16.61 14.05 18.70
CA GLU A 417 -15.46 14.56 17.94
C GLU A 417 -14.96 13.54 16.92
N ARG A 418 -15.35 12.27 17.07
CA ARG A 418 -14.99 11.19 16.15
C ARG A 418 -15.90 11.22 14.93
N THR A 419 -15.27 11.30 13.75
CA THR A 419 -15.96 11.20 12.47
C THR A 419 -15.32 10.11 11.62
N PHE A 420 -16.07 9.55 10.68
CA PHE A 420 -15.48 8.57 9.77
C PHE A 420 -14.36 9.19 8.94
N ASP A 421 -14.49 10.45 8.53
CA ASP A 421 -13.48 11.16 7.74
C ASP A 421 -12.16 11.35 8.51
N THR A 422 -12.22 11.66 9.81
CA THR A 422 -11.01 11.77 10.64
C THR A 422 -10.32 10.41 10.78
N LEU A 423 -11.08 9.33 11.01
CA LEU A 423 -10.54 7.97 11.05
C LEU A 423 -9.97 7.53 9.69
N ALA A 424 -10.64 7.88 8.60
CA ALA A 424 -10.23 7.57 7.22
C ALA A 424 -8.92 8.24 6.82
N GLY A 425 -8.63 9.44 7.34
CA GLY A 425 -7.36 10.13 7.14
C GLY A 425 -6.14 9.26 7.49
N GLY A 426 -6.26 8.39 8.50
CA GLY A 426 -5.21 7.47 8.93
C GLY A 426 -4.89 6.33 7.94
N LEU A 427 -5.77 6.05 6.96
CA LEU A 427 -5.52 5.03 5.94
C LEU A 427 -4.62 5.52 4.80
N ASN A 428 -4.35 6.84 4.70
CA ASN A 428 -3.59 7.44 3.61
C ASN A 428 -4.07 7.02 2.20
N LEU A 429 -5.39 6.85 2.03
CA LEU A 429 -5.95 6.43 0.76
C LEU A 429 -5.85 7.55 -0.26
N LYS A 430 -5.45 7.17 -1.48
CA LYS A 430 -5.55 8.07 -2.63
C LYS A 430 -7.00 8.09 -3.10
N PHE A 431 -7.74 9.11 -2.69
CA PHE A 431 -9.05 9.43 -3.25
C PHE A 431 -8.83 10.21 -4.54
N SER A 432 -9.01 9.54 -5.68
CA SER A 432 -9.18 10.23 -6.95
C SER A 432 -10.37 9.63 -7.67
N VAL A 433 -11.54 10.20 -7.43
CA VAL A 433 -12.51 10.29 -8.50
C VAL A 433 -12.29 11.69 -9.02
N GLU A 434 -11.40 11.85 -10.00
CA GLU A 434 -11.32 13.12 -10.73
C GLU A 434 -12.76 13.50 -11.07
N SER A 435 -13.17 14.69 -10.60
CA SER A 435 -14.43 15.31 -10.98
C SER A 435 -14.50 15.23 -12.50
N MET A 436 -15.26 14.28 -13.05
CA MET A 436 -15.43 14.15 -14.49
C MET A 436 -16.40 15.27 -14.87
N GLU A 437 -15.90 16.49 -14.95
CA GLU A 437 -16.68 17.71 -15.25
C GLU A 437 -17.20 17.69 -16.70
N ASP A 438 -16.60 16.87 -17.56
CA ASP A 438 -16.92 16.75 -18.99
C ASP A 438 -17.97 15.66 -19.29
N VAL A 439 -19.07 15.62 -18.54
CA VAL A 439 -20.18 14.71 -18.88
C VAL A 439 -20.96 15.26 -20.08
N ASN A 440 -20.93 14.52 -21.18
CA ASN A 440 -21.68 14.77 -22.41
C ASN A 440 -22.97 13.94 -22.42
N GLY A 441 -24.04 14.48 -23.01
CA GLY A 441 -25.33 13.82 -23.02
C GLY A 441 -26.20 14.20 -24.21
N GLY A 442 -26.77 13.21 -24.90
CA GLY A 442 -27.65 13.47 -26.03
C GLY A 442 -28.16 12.21 -26.71
N VAL A 443 -29.06 12.39 -27.67
CA VAL A 443 -29.55 11.30 -28.52
C VAL A 443 -28.48 10.98 -29.56
N ILE A 444 -28.05 9.72 -29.65
CA ILE A 444 -27.05 9.27 -30.61
C ILE A 444 -27.59 9.49 -32.04
N ALA A 445 -26.85 10.25 -32.84
CA ALA A 445 -27.10 10.40 -34.28
C ALA A 445 -26.42 9.32 -35.09
N ARG A 446 -25.13 9.09 -34.85
CA ARG A 446 -24.30 8.15 -35.61
C ARG A 446 -23.18 7.60 -34.75
N ILE A 447 -22.87 6.33 -34.97
CA ILE A 447 -21.68 5.65 -34.45
C ILE A 447 -20.81 5.32 -35.67
N ALA A 448 -19.55 5.75 -35.66
CA ALA A 448 -18.59 5.49 -36.74
C ALA A 448 -17.37 4.75 -36.17
N GLU A 449 -16.93 3.70 -36.85
CA GLU A 449 -15.65 3.06 -36.50
C GLU A 449 -14.49 4.01 -36.82
N ILE A 450 -13.54 4.11 -35.89
CA ILE A 450 -12.31 4.87 -36.03
C ILE A 450 -11.12 3.98 -35.66
N LYS A 451 -9.90 4.44 -35.95
CA LYS A 451 -8.69 3.71 -35.58
C LYS A 451 -8.61 3.57 -34.05
N GLY A 452 -8.77 2.35 -33.54
CA GLY A 452 -8.69 2.03 -32.11
C GLY A 452 -9.96 2.29 -31.31
N GLY A 453 -11.14 2.37 -31.96
CA GLY A 453 -12.39 2.52 -31.23
C GLY A 453 -13.58 2.93 -32.11
N VAL A 454 -14.55 3.59 -31.49
CA VAL A 454 -15.69 4.21 -32.17
C VAL A 454 -15.82 5.67 -31.79
N GLU A 455 -16.36 6.47 -32.71
CA GLU A 455 -16.80 7.84 -32.47
C GLU A 455 -18.33 7.90 -32.49
N VAL A 456 -18.90 8.45 -31.43
CA VAL A 456 -20.34 8.65 -31.26
C VAL A 456 -20.64 10.13 -31.39
N THR A 457 -21.54 10.47 -32.31
CA THR A 457 -22.03 11.82 -32.53
C THR A 457 -23.48 11.93 -32.08
N PHE A 458 -23.89 13.13 -31.65
CA PHE A 458 -25.22 13.39 -31.11
C PHE A 458 -26.10 14.13 -32.13
N LYS A 459 -27.42 13.92 -32.05
CA LYS A 459 -28.40 14.67 -32.85
C LYS A 459 -28.32 16.14 -32.48
N THR A 460 -28.37 17.00 -33.49
CA THR A 460 -28.28 18.44 -33.27
C THR A 460 -29.42 18.95 -32.39
N VAL A 461 -29.08 19.60 -31.28
CA VAL A 461 -30.03 20.25 -30.38
C VAL A 461 -29.80 21.75 -30.43
N ARG A 462 -30.82 22.48 -30.88
CA ARG A 462 -30.81 23.95 -30.90
C ARG A 462 -31.86 24.48 -29.93
N VAL A 463 -31.44 25.32 -29.00
CA VAL A 463 -32.34 25.92 -28.01
C VAL A 463 -32.22 27.44 -28.04
N LEU A 464 -33.34 28.12 -27.86
CA LEU A 464 -33.33 29.58 -27.67
C LEU A 464 -32.74 29.87 -26.30
N ARG A 465 -31.60 30.55 -26.26
CA ARG A 465 -31.02 31.08 -25.02
C ARG A 465 -31.01 32.59 -25.07
N ASP A 466 -31.27 33.19 -23.91
CA ASP A 466 -31.03 34.60 -23.70
C ASP A 466 -29.52 34.85 -23.80
N ARG A 467 -29.11 35.53 -24.86
CA ARG A 467 -27.72 35.95 -25.08
C ARG A 467 -27.71 37.46 -25.17
N CYS A 468 -26.66 38.04 -24.60
CA CYS A 468 -26.42 39.45 -24.83
C CYS A 468 -26.06 39.65 -26.30
N THR A 469 -26.88 40.42 -27.02
CA THR A 469 -26.68 40.77 -28.42
C THR A 469 -26.01 42.14 -28.56
N ARG A 470 -26.04 42.94 -27.49
CA ARG A 470 -25.35 44.23 -27.44
C ARG A 470 -24.71 44.46 -26.08
N TRP A 471 -23.39 44.55 -26.07
CA TRP A 471 -22.60 44.97 -24.92
C TRP A 471 -22.32 46.47 -24.97
N ARG A 472 -22.21 47.09 -23.79
CA ARG A 472 -21.64 48.43 -23.64
C ARG A 472 -20.46 48.32 -22.70
N GLU A 473 -19.30 48.68 -23.23
CA GLU A 473 -18.07 48.84 -22.46
C GLU A 473 -18.26 49.92 -21.39
N THR A 474 -17.78 49.65 -20.20
CA THR A 474 -17.76 50.60 -19.08
C THR A 474 -16.38 51.26 -18.98
N HIS A 475 -16.24 52.29 -18.15
CA HIS A 475 -14.94 52.90 -17.89
C HIS A 475 -14.15 52.17 -16.77
N ARG A 476 -14.58 50.98 -16.35
CA ARG A 476 -13.90 50.18 -15.31
C ARG A 476 -12.96 49.18 -15.97
N ILE A 477 -11.68 49.21 -15.62
CA ILE A 477 -10.69 48.25 -16.10
C ILE A 477 -10.95 46.90 -15.41
N ARG A 478 -11.21 45.86 -16.20
CA ARG A 478 -11.34 44.47 -15.75
C ARG A 478 -9.99 43.77 -15.66
N GLY A 479 -9.08 44.12 -16.57
CA GLY A 479 -7.77 43.50 -16.65
C GLY A 479 -6.87 44.18 -17.66
N ILE A 480 -5.67 43.64 -17.80
CA ILE A 480 -4.72 43.99 -18.85
C ILE A 480 -4.47 42.70 -19.61
N SER A 481 -4.79 42.71 -20.91
CA SER A 481 -4.56 41.56 -21.79
C SER A 481 -3.09 41.15 -21.81
N ALA A 482 -2.80 39.95 -22.32
CA ALA A 482 -1.41 39.49 -22.55
C ALA A 482 -0.59 40.41 -23.48
N THR A 483 -1.27 41.28 -24.24
CA THR A 483 -0.63 42.27 -25.14
C THR A 483 -0.42 43.64 -24.50
N GLY A 484 -0.75 43.82 -23.22
CA GLY A 484 -0.59 45.09 -22.50
C GLY A 484 -1.74 46.09 -22.68
N ARG A 485 -2.82 45.73 -23.41
CA ARG A 485 -4.01 46.58 -23.57
C ARG A 485 -4.95 46.45 -22.37
N PHE A 486 -5.48 47.57 -21.89
CA PHE A 486 -6.57 47.56 -20.90
C PHE A 486 -7.82 46.92 -21.50
N GLU A 487 -8.37 45.95 -20.77
CA GLU A 487 -9.66 45.33 -21.03
C GLU A 487 -10.66 45.93 -20.06
N TYR A 488 -11.73 46.53 -20.57
CA TYR A 488 -12.75 47.17 -19.76
C TYR A 488 -13.91 46.21 -19.46
N ASP A 489 -14.56 46.37 -18.31
CA ASP A 489 -15.76 45.65 -17.95
C ASP A 489 -16.88 45.97 -18.94
N GLU A 490 -17.64 44.97 -19.36
CA GLU A 490 -18.79 45.13 -20.25
C GLU A 490 -20.09 44.85 -19.51
N VAL A 491 -21.12 45.66 -19.77
CA VAL A 491 -22.48 45.41 -19.26
C VAL A 491 -23.39 45.10 -20.44
N CYS A 492 -24.22 44.07 -20.28
CA CYS A 492 -25.19 43.73 -21.30
C CYS A 492 -26.30 44.80 -21.38
N VAL A 493 -26.47 45.42 -22.54
CA VAL A 493 -27.50 46.44 -22.79
C VAL A 493 -28.75 45.85 -23.41
N THR A 494 -28.59 44.83 -24.26
CA THR A 494 -29.71 44.18 -24.92
C THR A 494 -29.50 42.68 -24.92
N THR A 495 -30.50 41.98 -24.38
CA THR A 495 -30.58 40.53 -24.40
C THR A 495 -31.60 40.12 -25.44
N SER A 496 -31.30 39.12 -26.25
CA SER A 496 -32.23 38.55 -27.20
C SER A 496 -32.15 37.04 -27.16
N LYS A 497 -33.26 36.37 -27.49
CA LYS A 497 -33.31 34.92 -27.64
C LYS A 497 -32.61 34.54 -28.94
N VAL A 498 -31.40 34.00 -28.83
CA VAL A 498 -30.64 33.50 -29.97
C VAL A 498 -30.75 31.99 -30.00
N LEU A 499 -30.95 31.43 -31.18
CA LEU A 499 -30.93 29.98 -31.38
C LEU A 499 -29.48 29.51 -31.28
N VAL A 500 -29.14 28.84 -30.18
CA VAL A 500 -27.78 28.35 -29.91
C VAL A 500 -27.77 26.84 -30.09
N ASP A 501 -26.76 26.35 -30.83
CA ASP A 501 -26.44 24.93 -30.88
C ASP A 501 -25.82 24.51 -29.54
N VAL A 502 -26.52 23.62 -28.83
CA VAL A 502 -26.10 23.07 -27.53
C VAL A 502 -25.84 21.58 -27.63
N THR A 503 -25.61 21.08 -28.85
CA THR A 503 -25.28 19.67 -29.10
C THR A 503 -23.99 19.31 -28.38
N SER A 504 -23.99 18.19 -27.66
CA SER A 504 -22.77 17.66 -27.08
C SER A 504 -21.74 17.37 -28.17
N PRO A 505 -20.44 17.67 -27.94
CA PRO A 505 -19.38 17.30 -28.87
C PRO A 505 -19.31 15.77 -29.07
N PRO A 506 -18.75 15.30 -30.19
CA PRO A 506 -18.50 13.88 -30.40
C PRO A 506 -17.67 13.28 -29.26
N VAL A 507 -18.02 12.05 -28.86
CA VAL A 507 -17.30 11.28 -27.84
C VAL A 507 -16.73 10.01 -28.46
N ARG A 508 -15.61 9.53 -27.90
CA ARG A 508 -14.89 8.35 -28.43
C ARG A 508 -14.71 7.33 -27.34
N PHE A 509 -14.84 6.06 -27.71
CA PHE A 509 -14.75 4.91 -26.81
C PHE A 509 -13.95 3.78 -27.45
N GLY A 510 -13.38 2.89 -26.63
CA GLY A 510 -12.97 1.56 -27.09
C GLY A 510 -14.14 0.79 -27.69
N LYS A 511 -13.86 -0.11 -28.64
CA LYS A 511 -14.90 -0.85 -29.36
C LYS A 511 -15.74 -1.73 -28.43
N ALA A 512 -15.10 -2.43 -27.49
CA ALA A 512 -15.76 -3.24 -26.47
C ALA A 512 -16.74 -2.41 -25.63
N MET A 513 -16.30 -1.23 -25.19
CA MET A 513 -17.09 -0.34 -24.37
C MET A 513 -18.29 0.27 -25.12
N ALA A 514 -18.35 0.22 -26.46
CA ALA A 514 -19.48 0.73 -27.21
C ALA A 514 -20.44 -0.35 -27.72
N GLN A 515 -20.18 -1.62 -27.38
CA GLN A 515 -20.98 -2.75 -27.86
C GLN A 515 -22.43 -2.64 -27.38
N GLY A 516 -23.37 -2.64 -28.33
CA GLY A 516 -24.81 -2.53 -28.07
C GLY A 516 -25.35 -1.10 -28.06
N LEU A 517 -24.50 -0.07 -28.19
CA LEU A 517 -24.98 1.28 -28.49
C LEU A 517 -25.54 1.35 -29.91
N ALA A 518 -26.63 2.10 -30.10
CA ALA A 518 -27.25 2.28 -31.41
C ALA A 518 -27.75 3.72 -31.61
N PRO A 519 -27.81 4.21 -32.88
CA PRO A 519 -28.49 5.45 -33.20
C PRO A 519 -29.91 5.50 -32.64
N GLY A 520 -30.29 6.66 -32.09
CA GLY A 520 -31.60 6.88 -31.47
C GLY A 520 -31.65 6.65 -29.96
N MET A 521 -30.68 5.94 -29.36
CA MET A 521 -30.57 5.87 -27.89
C MET A 521 -30.17 7.23 -27.31
N PHE A 522 -30.65 7.55 -26.12
CA PHE A 522 -30.11 8.66 -25.33
C PHE A 522 -28.91 8.17 -24.52
N LEU A 523 -27.74 8.77 -24.71
CA LEU A 523 -26.49 8.37 -24.08
C LEU A 523 -26.00 9.50 -23.18
N ILE A 524 -25.57 9.13 -21.97
CA ILE A 524 -24.72 9.94 -21.11
C ILE A 524 -23.33 9.33 -21.11
N ALA A 525 -22.30 10.15 -21.32
CA ALA A 525 -20.92 9.71 -21.49
C ALA A 525 -19.92 10.69 -20.87
N ALA A 526 -18.83 10.16 -20.35
CA ALA A 526 -17.62 10.92 -20.05
C ALA A 526 -16.54 10.60 -21.10
N PRO A 527 -15.45 11.37 -21.23
CA PRO A 527 -14.39 11.07 -22.18
C PRO A 527 -13.83 9.65 -21.96
N GLY A 528 -13.87 8.82 -23.01
CA GLY A 528 -13.41 7.42 -22.96
C GLY A 528 -14.37 6.45 -22.27
N LEU A 529 -15.49 6.91 -21.69
CA LEU A 529 -16.38 6.06 -20.88
C LEU A 529 -17.86 6.32 -21.17
N PRO A 530 -18.56 5.41 -21.87
CA PRO A 530 -20.01 5.48 -22.00
C PRO A 530 -20.64 5.06 -20.66
N VAL A 531 -21.40 5.96 -20.05
CA VAL A 531 -21.89 5.78 -18.67
C VAL A 531 -23.18 4.98 -18.67
N VAL A 532 -24.19 5.50 -19.35
CA VAL A 532 -25.53 4.90 -19.41
C VAL A 532 -26.21 5.29 -20.71
N ALA A 533 -26.92 4.34 -21.33
CA ALA A 533 -27.82 4.65 -22.43
C ALA A 533 -29.24 4.12 -22.18
N THR A 534 -30.23 4.86 -22.68
CA THR A 534 -31.68 4.58 -22.55
C THR A 534 -32.38 4.70 -23.91
N ARG A 535 -33.65 4.29 -23.97
CA ARG A 535 -34.47 4.42 -25.21
C ARG A 535 -34.70 5.88 -25.62
N SER A 536 -34.83 6.78 -24.64
CA SER A 536 -35.04 8.21 -24.80
C SER A 536 -34.58 8.95 -23.55
N ALA A 537 -34.50 10.28 -23.59
CA ALA A 537 -34.09 11.10 -22.44
C ALA A 537 -35.05 10.94 -21.23
N GLU A 538 -36.30 10.60 -21.48
CA GLU A 538 -37.35 10.41 -20.47
C GLU A 538 -37.45 8.96 -19.96
N SER A 539 -36.79 8.01 -20.64
CA SER A 539 -36.82 6.60 -20.26
C SER A 539 -36.00 6.37 -18.99
N ALA A 540 -36.67 5.97 -17.90
CA ALA A 540 -36.02 5.68 -16.63
C ALA A 540 -35.18 4.38 -16.63
N GLU A 541 -35.44 3.47 -17.57
CA GLU A 541 -34.82 2.15 -17.64
C GLU A 541 -33.51 2.19 -18.45
N PRO A 542 -32.36 1.82 -17.86
CA PRO A 542 -31.11 1.68 -18.59
C PRO A 542 -31.17 0.50 -19.55
N LEU A 543 -30.69 0.72 -20.78
CA LEU A 543 -30.45 -0.32 -21.78
C LEU A 543 -28.99 -0.77 -21.81
N PHE A 544 -28.11 0.10 -21.33
CA PHE A 544 -26.68 -0.04 -21.41
C PHE A 544 -26.07 0.68 -20.21
N VAL A 545 -25.08 0.08 -19.55
CA VAL A 545 -24.34 0.70 -18.44
C VAL A 545 -22.86 0.34 -18.55
N LEU A 546 -21.99 1.36 -18.58
CA LEU A 546 -20.54 1.20 -18.40
C LEU A 546 -19.89 0.10 -19.26
N GLY A 547 -20.25 -0.01 -20.55
CA GLY A 547 -19.72 -1.04 -21.45
C GLY A 547 -20.60 -2.29 -21.62
N GLY A 548 -21.63 -2.48 -20.78
CA GLY A 548 -22.50 -3.64 -20.82
C GLY A 548 -23.90 -3.34 -21.36
N ALA A 549 -24.29 -4.00 -22.47
CA ALA A 549 -25.65 -3.98 -22.99
C ALA A 549 -26.56 -4.92 -22.18
N LEU A 550 -27.69 -4.41 -21.68
CA LEU A 550 -28.61 -5.16 -20.82
C LEU A 550 -29.68 -5.93 -21.61
N ARG A 551 -29.93 -5.53 -22.86
CA ARG A 551 -30.97 -6.08 -23.75
C ARG A 551 -30.42 -6.68 -25.02
#